data_AF-A0A952V531-F1
#
_entry.id   AF-A0A952V531-F1
#
_cell.length_a   1.000
_cell.length_b   1.000
_cell.length_c   1.000
_cell.angle_alpha   90.00
_cell.angle_beta   90.00
_cell.angle_gamma   90.00
#
_symmetry.space_group_name_H-M   'P 1'
#
loop_
_entity.id
_entity.type
_entity.pdbx_description
1 polymer ?
#
loop_
_entity_poly.entity_id
_entity_poly.type
_entity_poly.pdbx_seq_one_letter_code
_entity_poly.pdbx_strand_id
1 'polypeptide(L)' 'MSEAEREPIARKEFVEGEDYYFENGLLVMTAKYLRERGYCCGNGCRHCPYPKEDQSKNSSSSL' A
#
# COMPACT_ATOMS: atom_id res chain seq x y z
N MET A 1 -4.97 43.17 2.03
CA MET A 1 -5.58 42.62 0.80
C MET A 1 -4.43 41.99 0.04
N SER A 2 -4.18 40.69 0.04
CA SER A 2 -5.11 39.57 0.17
C SER A 2 -4.38 38.33 0.73
N GLU A 3 -4.95 37.74 1.78
CA GLU A 3 -4.62 36.41 2.30
C GLU A 3 -4.90 35.35 1.22
N ALA A 4 -3.83 34.87 0.57
CA ALA A 4 -3.90 33.66 -0.24
C ALA A 4 -3.81 32.46 0.71
N GLU A 5 -4.98 31.92 1.06
CA GLU A 5 -5.20 30.71 1.83
C GLU A 5 -4.48 29.52 1.17
N ARG A 6 -3.24 29.25 1.62
CA ARG A 6 -2.53 28.01 1.30
C ARG A 6 -3.18 26.89 2.08
N GLU A 7 -4.13 26.22 1.44
CA GLU A 7 -4.75 25.00 1.94
C GLU A 7 -3.66 24.01 2.38
N PRO A 8 -3.73 23.46 3.60
CA PRO A 8 -2.77 22.46 4.02
C PRO A 8 -2.98 21.21 3.16
N ILE A 9 -1.95 20.84 2.39
CA ILE A 9 -1.89 19.54 1.74
C ILE A 9 -2.09 18.46 2.81
N ALA A 10 -3.29 17.89 2.85
CA ALA A 10 -3.67 16.89 3.83
C ALA A 10 -2.77 15.66 3.65
N ARG A 11 -1.72 15.58 4.48
CA ARG A 11 -0.89 14.38 4.59
C ARG A 11 -1.78 13.33 5.21
N LYS A 12 -2.20 12.37 4.39
CA LYS A 12 -3.01 11.24 4.83
C LYS A 12 -2.29 10.54 5.98
N GLU A 13 -2.90 10.56 7.16
CA GLU A 13 -2.42 9.85 8.34
C GLU A 13 -2.69 8.34 8.14
N PHE A 14 -1.66 7.53 8.38
CA PHE A 14 -1.81 6.08 8.38
C PHE A 14 -2.28 5.64 9.76
N VAL A 15 -3.39 4.88 9.80
CA VAL A 15 -4.01 4.45 11.05
C VAL A 15 -3.58 3.02 11.37
N GLU A 16 -3.04 2.81 12.57
CA GLU A 16 -2.72 1.47 13.06
C GLU A 16 -4.01 0.64 13.23
N GLY A 17 -3.99 -0.60 12.74
CA GLY A 17 -5.16 -1.49 12.68
C GLY A 17 -5.97 -1.37 11.39
N GLU A 18 -5.85 -0.25 10.64
CA GLU A 18 -6.54 -0.06 9.37
C GLU A 18 -5.59 -0.15 8.17
N ASP A 19 -4.51 0.63 8.19
CA ASP A 19 -3.53 0.72 7.10
C ASP A 19 -2.36 -0.24 7.32
N TYR A 20 -1.91 -0.37 8.57
CA TYR A 20 -0.85 -1.28 8.96
C TYR A 20 -1.07 -1.75 10.39
N TYR A 21 -0.47 -2.86 10.78
CA TYR A 21 -0.47 -3.35 12.15
C TYR A 21 0.86 -4.03 12.46
N PHE A 22 1.18 -4.16 13.75
CA PHE A 22 2.35 -4.92 14.19
C PHE A 22 1.97 -6.36 14.52
N GLU A 23 2.68 -7.30 13.90
CA GLU A 23 2.51 -8.74 14.09
C GLU A 23 3.88 -9.31 14.44
N ASN A 24 4.06 -9.84 15.65
CA ASN A 24 5.36 -10.32 16.16
C ASN A 24 6.50 -9.28 16.06
N GLY A 25 6.21 -7.98 16.18
CA GLY A 25 7.19 -6.90 16.03
C GLY A 25 7.57 -6.58 14.57
N LEU A 26 6.89 -7.20 13.60
CA LEU A 26 7.01 -6.90 12.19
C LEU A 26 5.86 -5.98 11.76
N LEU A 27 6.16 -4.97 10.94
CA LEU A 27 5.15 -4.09 10.38
C LEU A 27 4.45 -4.80 9.20
N VAL A 28 3.19 -5.17 9.38
CA VAL A 28 2.36 -5.82 8.37
C VAL A 28 1.39 -4.80 7.78
N MET A 29 1.50 -4.57 6.47
CA MET A 29 0.59 -3.68 5.75
C MET A 29 -0.70 -4.42 5.40
N THR A 30 -1.84 -3.75 5.57
CA THR A 30 -3.13 -4.35 5.25
C THR A 30 -3.42 -4.28 3.74
N ALA A 31 -4.37 -5.10 3.30
CA ALA A 31 -4.89 -5.01 1.94
C ALA A 31 -5.51 -3.64 1.62
N LYS A 32 -6.03 -2.92 2.64
CA LYS A 32 -6.60 -1.58 2.50
C LYS A 32 -5.52 -0.58 2.08
N TYR A 33 -4.40 -0.55 2.81
CA TYR A 33 -3.27 0.31 2.46
C TYR A 33 -2.71 0.00 1.07
N LEU A 34 -2.52 -1.29 0.74
CA LEU A 34 -2.01 -1.70 -0.57
C LEU A 34 -2.95 -1.28 -1.72
N ARG A 35 -4.26 -1.22 -1.45
CA ARG A 35 -5.27 -0.71 -2.39
C ARG A 35 -5.18 0.80 -2.54
N GLU A 36 -5.11 1.54 -1.42
CA GLU A 36 -5.00 3.00 -1.40
C GLU A 36 -3.71 3.50 -2.06
N ARG A 37 -2.62 2.75 -1.90
CA ARG A 37 -1.33 2.96 -2.59
C ARG A 37 -1.47 2.97 -4.12
N GLY A 38 -2.47 2.27 -4.67
CA GLY A 38 -2.76 2.29 -6.09
C GLY A 38 -1.77 1.55 -7.00
N TYR A 39 -0.81 0.79 -6.46
CA TYR A 39 0.05 -0.07 -7.30
C TYR A 39 0.42 -1.41 -6.66
N CYS A 40 0.51 -2.44 -7.51
CA CYS A 40 1.02 -3.78 -7.17
C CYS A 40 2.56 -3.78 -7.13
N CYS A 41 3.15 -4.39 -6.10
CA CYS A 41 4.61 -4.55 -6.00
C CYS A 41 5.16 -5.77 -6.75
N GLY A 42 4.31 -6.68 -7.24
CA GLY A 42 4.76 -7.88 -7.96
C GLY A 42 5.43 -8.95 -7.09
N ASN A 43 5.37 -8.86 -5.75
CA ASN A 43 6.04 -9.80 -4.85
C ASN A 43 5.19 -11.01 -4.41
N GLY A 44 3.98 -11.18 -4.95
CA GLY A 44 3.11 -12.32 -4.59
C GLY A 44 2.67 -12.35 -3.13
N CYS A 45 2.26 -11.21 -2.55
CA CYS A 45 1.85 -11.13 -1.15
C CYS A 45 0.52 -11.89 -0.91
N ARG A 46 0.41 -12.64 0.20
CA ARG A 46 -0.81 -13.42 0.52
C ARG A 46 -2.08 -12.59 0.65
N HIS A 47 -1.97 -11.34 1.09
CA HIS A 47 -3.09 -10.40 1.26
C HIS A 47 -3.14 -9.30 0.19
N CYS A 48 -2.49 -9.53 -0.95
CA CYS A 48 -2.49 -8.53 -2.01
C CYS A 48 -3.92 -8.34 -2.56
N PRO A 49 -4.42 -7.10 -2.65
CA PRO A 49 -5.74 -6.83 -3.23
C PRO A 49 -5.77 -6.93 -4.77
N TYR A 50 -4.60 -6.99 -5.42
CA TYR A 50 -4.47 -7.05 -6.88
C TYR A 50 -4.62 -8.49 -7.40
N PRO A 51 -5.06 -8.68 -8.65
CA PRO A 51 -5.15 -10.00 -9.25
C PRO A 51 -3.77 -10.68 -9.32
N LYS A 52 -3.73 -12.02 -9.25
CA LYS A 52 -2.49 -12.80 -9.27
C LYS A 52 -1.65 -12.56 -10.54
N GLU A 53 -2.32 -12.23 -11.64
CA GLU A 53 -1.72 -11.85 -12.93
C GLU A 53 -0.77 -10.65 -12.77
N ASP A 54 -1.16 -9.68 -11.94
CA ASP A 54 -0.38 -8.47 -11.66
C ASP A 54 0.71 -8.70 -10.61
N GLN A 55 0.54 -9.72 -9.77
CA GLN A 55 1.47 -10.07 -8.71
C GLN A 55 2.64 -10.94 -9.16
N SER A 56 2.50 -11.63 -10.29
CA SER A 56 3.43 -12.67 -10.73
C SER A 56 4.29 -12.21 -11.89
N LYS A 57 5.24 -11.30 -11.62
CA LYS A 57 6.37 -11.05 -12.54
C LYS A 57 7.64 -11.82 -12.13
N ASN A 58 7.54 -12.64 -11.08
CA ASN A 58 8.70 -13.23 -10.40
C ASN A 58 8.78 -14.75 -10.51
N SER A 59 7.97 -15.36 -11.39
CA SER A 59 8.23 -16.73 -11.81
C SER A 59 9.24 -16.65 -12.95
N SER A 60 10.50 -16.72 -12.56
CA SER A 60 11.67 -16.79 -13.40
C SER A 60 11.41 -17.56 -14.69
N SER A 61 11.72 -16.91 -15.80
CA SER A 61 12.17 -17.55 -17.03
C SER A 61 13.11 -18.70 -16.69
N SER A 62 12.64 -19.91 -16.88
CA SER A 62 13.47 -21.11 -17.04
C SER A 62 12.68 -22.06 -17.92
N LEU A 63 12.68 -21.74 -19.20
CA LEU A 63 12.55 -22.65 -20.34
C LEU A 63 13.26 -21.99 -21.52
#